data_AF-A0A537EFS2-F1
#
_entry.id   AF-A0A537EFS2-F1
#
_cell.length_a   1.000
_cell.length_b   1.000
_cell.length_c   1.000
_cell.angle_alpha   90.00
_cell.angle_beta   90.00
_cell.angle_gamma   90.00
#
_symmetry.space_group_name_H-M   'P 1'
#
loop_
_entity.id
_entity.type
_entity.pdbx_description
1 polymer ?
#
loop_
_entity_poly.entity_id
_entity_poly.type
_entity_poly.pdbx_seq_one_letter_code
_entity_poly.pdbx_strand_id
1 'polypeptide(L)' 'VNYLLDVLNNVPGSAVECAFGDSSSSALISYASEQDFKYVVMPMRI' A
#
# COMPACT_ATOMS: atom_id res chain seq x y z
N VAL A 1 -7.97 2.85 -8.79
CA VAL A 1 -8.28 3.21 -7.38
C VAL A 1 -8.69 1.99 -6.56
N ASN A 2 -9.49 1.06 -7.10
CA ASN A 2 -9.96 -0.15 -6.37
C ASN A 2 -8.85 -0.96 -5.68
N TYR A 3 -7.69 -1.17 -6.33
CA TYR A 3 -6.58 -1.93 -5.72
C TYR A 3 -6.11 -1.35 -4.37
N LEU A 4 -6.12 -0.03 -4.21
CA LEU A 4 -5.76 0.62 -2.95
C LEU A 4 -6.86 0.41 -1.88
N LEU A 5 -8.13 0.48 -2.29
CA LEU A 5 -9.26 0.23 -1.38
C LEU A 5 -9.28 -1.23 -0.90
N ASP A 6 -8.94 -2.18 -1.78
CA ASP A 6 -8.86 -3.59 -1.41
C ASP A 6 -7.76 -3.82 -0.36
N VAL A 7 -6.61 -3.15 -0.48
CA VAL A 7 -5.55 -3.18 0.53
C VAL A 7 -6.05 -2.60 1.85
N LEU A 8 -6.58 -1.38 1.84
CA LEU A 8 -7.02 -0.71 3.07
C LEU A 8 -8.17 -1.44 3.79
N ASN A 9 -9.04 -2.13 3.07
CA ASN A 9 -10.11 -2.93 3.65
C ASN A 9 -9.62 -4.21 4.34
N ASN A 10 -8.43 -4.71 3.96
CA ASN A 10 -7.88 -5.96 4.50
C ASN A 10 -6.77 -5.75 5.52
N VAL A 11 -6.27 -4.52 5.70
CA VAL A 11 -5.22 -4.23 6.69
C VAL A 11 -5.83 -4.10 8.09
N PRO A 12 -5.43 -4.96 9.05
CA PRO A 12 -5.85 -4.81 10.43
C PRO A 12 -5.08 -3.69 11.12
N GLY A 13 -5.78 -2.70 11.66
CA GLY A 13 -5.18 -1.63 12.48
C GLY A 13 -5.66 -0.24 12.14
N SER A 14 -5.19 0.75 12.89
CA SER A 14 -5.56 2.16 12.72
C SER A 14 -4.58 2.98 11.86
N ALA A 15 -3.41 2.40 11.55
CA ALA A 15 -2.34 3.08 10.84
C ALA A 15 -1.67 2.15 9.83
N VAL A 16 -1.35 2.72 8.67
CA VAL A 16 -0.59 2.09 7.60
C VAL A 16 0.62 2.96 7.26
N GLU A 17 1.71 2.32 6.89
CA GLU A 17 2.91 2.97 6.40
C GLU A 17 2.96 2.81 4.88
N CYS A 18 3.20 3.93 4.20
CA CYS A 18 3.26 4.00 2.75
C CYS A 18 4.65 4.45 2.32
N ALA A 19 5.39 3.57 1.66
CA ALA A 19 6.66 3.91 1.03
C ALA A 19 6.45 4.18 -0.46
N PHE A 20 6.72 5.41 -0.87
CA PHE A 20 6.59 5.88 -2.24
C PHE A 20 7.96 6.03 -2.90
N GLY A 21 8.05 5.61 -4.16
CA GLY A 21 9.18 5.93 -5.03
C GLY A 21 8.90 7.16 -5.89
N ASP A 22 9.36 7.13 -7.14
CA ASP A 22 8.97 8.11 -8.15
C ASP A 22 7.57 7.85 -8.73
N SER A 23 7.08 8.75 -9.59
CA SER A 23 5.75 8.66 -10.22
C SER A 23 5.56 7.44 -11.14
N SER A 24 6.64 6.74 -11.50
CA SER A 24 6.61 5.50 -12.29
C SER A 24 6.80 4.25 -11.43
N SER A 25 7.14 4.41 -10.16
CA SER A 25 7.43 3.32 -9.23
C SER A 25 6.17 2.88 -8.49
N SER A 26 6.16 1.61 -8.12
CA SER A 26 5.11 1.05 -7.24
C SER A 26 5.19 1.65 -5.85
N ALA A 27 4.03 1.81 -5.22
CA ALA A 27 3.92 2.12 -3.80
C ALA A 27 3.91 0.83 -2.99
N LEU A 28 4.61 0.82 -1.87
CA LEU A 28 4.61 -0.26 -0.89
C LEU A 28 3.75 0.16 0.32
N ILE A 29 2.82 -0.69 0.71
CA ILE A 29 1.98 -0.51 1.90
C ILE A 29 2.31 -1.61 2.90
N SER A 30 2.60 -1.22 4.14
CA SER A 30 2.84 -2.10 5.30
C SER A 30 2.10 -1.61 6.53
N TYR A 31 2.00 -2.45 7.57
CA TYR A 31 1.33 -2.10 8.82
C TYR A 31 2.02 -2.74 10.02
N ALA A 32 1.87 -2.11 11.18
CA ALA A 32 2.68 -2.41 12.36
C ALA A 32 2.54 -3.86 12.87
N SER A 33 1.38 -4.50 12.65
CA SER A 33 1.16 -5.87 13.10
C SER A 33 1.82 -6.93 12.20
N GLU A 34 2.16 -6.61 10.95
CA GLU A 34 2.88 -7.53 10.04
C GLU A 34 3.86 -6.76 9.15
N GLN A 35 5.05 -6.49 9.68
CA GLN A 35 6.12 -5.78 8.95
C GLN A 35 6.68 -6.59 7.76
N ASP A 36 6.54 -7.92 7.81
CA ASP A 36 6.97 -8.82 6.74
C ASP A 36 5.97 -8.84 5.56
N PHE A 37 4.73 -8.40 5.79
CA PHE A 37 3.71 -8.34 4.76
C PHE A 37 3.77 -7.00 4.01
N LYS A 38 3.88 -7.06 2.67
CA LYS A 38 3.97 -5.88 1.81
C LYS A 38 2.98 -5.96 0.66
N TYR A 39 2.07 -4.99 0.59
CA TYR A 39 1.22 -4.81 -0.57
C TYR A 39 1.91 -3.87 -1.57
N VAL A 40 2.05 -4.34 -2.81
CA VAL A 40 2.63 -3.56 -3.91
C VAL A 40 1.49 -3.01 -4.76
N VAL A 41 1.36 -1.69 -4.81
CA VAL A 41 0.37 -1.00 -5.65
C VAL A 41 1.08 -0.36 -6.83
N MET A 42 0.77 -0.83 -8.05
CA MET A 42 1.30 -0.26 -9.28
C MET A 42 0.72 1.13 -9.55
N PRO A 43 1.52 2.11 -10.01
CA PRO A 43 1.00 3.43 -10.33
C PRO A 43 0.12 3.37 -11.58
N MET A 44 -0.95 4.16 -11.58
CA MET A 44 -1.71 4.46 -12.80
C MET A 44 -1.58 5.95 -13.10
N ARG A 45 -1.19 6.28 -14.32
CA ARG A 45 -1.18 7.67 -14.81
C ARG A 45 -2.63 8.10 -15.07
N ILE A 46 -3.00 9.27 -14.56
CA ILE A 46 -4.28 9.94 -14.81
C ILE A 46 -4.06 11.16 -15.70
#